data_AF-A0A748SKY2-F1
#
_entry.id   AF-A0A748SKY2-F1
#
_cell.length_a   1.000
_cell.length_b   1.000
_cell.length_c   1.000
_cell.angle_alpha   90.00
_cell.angle_beta   90.00
_cell.angle_gamma   90.00
#
_symmetry.space_group_name_H-M   'P 1'
#
loop_
_entity.id
_entity.type
_entity.pdbx_description
1 polymer ?
#
loop_
_entity_poly.entity_id
_entity_poly.type
_entity_poly.pdbx_seq_one_letter_code
_entity_poly.pdbx_strand_id
1 'polypeptide(L)'
;LGVYQHASNQYVYLASLFALGFLVFGPQLLIGVAAVGFVPKKAIGAADGIKGTFAYLIGDSFAKLGLGMIADGTPVFGLTGWAGTFAALDAAAIGCICLMAMVAVMEERKIRREKKIQQVNIA
;
A
#
# COMPACT_ATOMS: atom_id res chain seq x y z
N LEU A 1 11.18 -8.44 3.67
CA LEU A 1 11.02 -9.09 5.00
C LEU A 1 12.23 -9.91 5.46
N GLY A 2 13.11 -10.40 4.57
CA GLY A 2 14.18 -11.34 4.93
C GLY A 2 15.12 -10.93 6.08
N VAL A 3 15.50 -9.65 6.18
CA VAL A 3 16.37 -9.15 7.27
C VAL A 3 15.67 -9.20 8.63
N TYR A 4 14.36 -8.95 8.68
CA TYR A 4 13.56 -9.07 9.90
C TYR A 4 13.44 -10.53 10.35
N GLN A 5 13.25 -11.47 9.41
CA GLN A 5 13.09 -12.89 9.71
C GLN A 5 14.36 -13.56 10.25
N HIS A 6 15.55 -13.09 9.85
CA HIS A 6 16.83 -13.69 10.21
C HIS A 6 17.64 -12.82 11.20
N ALA A 7 17.02 -11.78 11.77
CA ALA A 7 17.70 -10.90 12.72
C ALA A 7 17.96 -11.64 14.05
N SER A 8 19.22 -11.94 14.33
CA SER A 8 19.67 -12.51 15.62
C SER A 8 20.03 -11.46 16.66
N ASN A 9 20.12 -10.18 16.26
CA ASN A 9 20.52 -9.06 17.12
C ASN A 9 19.38 -8.05 17.28
N GLN A 10 19.08 -7.69 18.53
CA GLN A 10 17.99 -6.78 18.91
C GLN A 10 18.05 -5.44 18.17
N TYR A 11 19.25 -4.88 17.96
CA TYR A 11 19.41 -3.62 17.23
C TYR A 11 19.00 -3.73 15.77
N VAL A 12 19.31 -4.87 15.13
CA VAL A 12 18.93 -5.14 13.73
C VAL A 12 17.43 -5.33 13.60
N TYR A 13 16.81 -6.00 14.58
CA TYR A 13 15.36 -6.13 14.65
C TYR A 13 14.67 -4.77 14.75
N LEU A 14 15.08 -3.92 15.70
CA LEU A 14 14.52 -2.57 15.88
C LEU A 14 14.74 -1.68 14.65
N ALA A 15 15.93 -1.71 14.05
CA ALA A 15 16.23 -0.97 12.83
C ALA A 15 15.36 -1.44 11.65
N SER A 16 15.12 -2.75 11.52
CA SER A 16 14.26 -3.31 10.48
C SER A 16 12.80 -2.90 10.66
N LEU A 17 12.28 -2.91 11.89
CA LEU A 17 10.93 -2.43 12.19
C LEU A 17 10.77 -0.93 11.91
N PHE A 18 11.78 -0.14 12.27
CA PHE A 18 11.80 1.29 11.94
C PHE A 18 11.76 1.52 10.44
N ALA A 19 12.61 0.83 9.67
CA ALA A 19 12.66 0.97 8.22
C ALA A 19 11.34 0.52 7.56
N LEU A 20 10.75 -0.59 8.01
CA LEU A 20 9.47 -1.08 7.51
C LEU A 20 8.35 -0.06 7.76
N GLY A 21 8.25 0.47 8.99
CA GLY A 21 7.25 1.49 9.33
C GLY A 21 7.43 2.77 8.53
N PHE A 22 8.67 3.28 8.44
CA PHE A 22 8.97 4.49 7.68
C PHE A 22 8.66 4.36 6.20
N LEU A 23 9.03 3.22 5.58
CA LEU A 23 8.87 3.02 4.15
C LEU A 23 7.41 2.77 3.74
N VAL A 24 6.61 2.10 4.58
CA VAL A 24 5.18 1.85 4.31
C VAL A 24 4.34 3.13 4.39
N PHE A 25 4.75 4.10 5.22
CA PHE A 25 4.05 5.38 5.32
C PHE A 25 4.02 6.16 4.01
N GLY A 26 5.07 6.05 3.18
CA GLY A 26 5.16 6.77 1.90
C GLY A 26 4.01 6.45 0.94
N PRO A 27 3.88 5.19 0.48
CA PRO A 27 2.77 4.76 -0.36
C PRO A 27 1.40 5.05 0.24
N GLN A 28 1.23 4.83 1.55
CA GLN A 28 -0.04 5.07 2.24
C GLN A 28 -0.50 6.53 2.13
N LEU A 29 0.43 7.49 2.26
CA LEU A 29 0.13 8.91 2.10
C LEU A 29 -0.12 9.29 0.64
N LEU A 30 0.71 8.80 -0.29
CA LEU A 30 0.60 9.11 -1.72
C LEU A 30 -0.75 8.69 -2.31
N ILE A 31 -1.26 7.50 -1.94
CA ILE A 31 -2.59 7.02 -2.35
C ILE A 31 -3.69 7.97 -1.86
N GLY A 32 -3.56 8.47 -0.63
CA GLY A 32 -4.51 9.43 -0.06
C GLY A 32 -4.54 10.75 -0.84
N VAL A 33 -3.37 11.32 -1.13
CA VAL A 33 -3.25 12.58 -1.87
C VAL A 33 -3.78 12.44 -3.30
N ALA A 34 -3.44 11.34 -3.98
CA ALA A 34 -3.93 11.05 -5.32
C ALA A 34 -5.47 10.95 -5.37
N ALA A 35 -6.08 10.26 -4.40
CA ALA A 35 -7.53 10.08 -4.33
C ALA A 35 -8.29 11.41 -4.14
N VAL A 36 -7.76 12.31 -3.30
CA VAL A 36 -8.35 13.64 -3.06
C VAL A 36 -8.38 14.48 -4.34
N GLY A 37 -7.43 14.27 -5.26
CA GLY A 37 -7.39 14.93 -6.56
C GLY A 37 -8.52 14.55 -7.53
N PHE A 38 -9.31 13.50 -7.24
CA PHE A 38 -10.42 13.04 -8.10
C PHE A 38 -11.82 13.44 -7.60
N VAL A 39 -11.91 14.05 -6.40
CA VAL A 39 -13.19 14.33 -5.73
C VAL A 39 -13.43 15.83 -5.67
N PRO A 40 -14.68 16.33 -5.85
CA PRO A 40 -14.98 17.76 -5.72
C PRO A 40 -14.62 18.29 -4.33
N LYS A 41 -14.12 19.53 -4.26
CA LYS A 41 -13.60 20.17 -3.03
C LYS A 41 -14.55 20.09 -1.83
N LYS A 42 -15.86 20.13 -2.08
CA LYS A 42 -16.91 20.06 -1.05
C LYS A 42 -17.11 18.65 -0.46
N ALA A 43 -16.68 17.60 -1.16
CA ALA A 43 -16.86 16.20 -0.77
C ALA A 43 -15.54 15.49 -0.41
N ILE A 44 -14.42 16.21 -0.37
CA ILE A 44 -13.10 15.65 -0.03
C ILE A 44 -13.14 14.93 1.32
N GLY A 45 -13.74 15.54 2.35
CA GLY A 45 -13.82 14.94 3.68
C GLY A 45 -14.65 13.64 3.70
N ALA A 46 -15.75 13.58 2.94
CA ALA A 46 -16.56 12.37 2.84
C ALA A 46 -15.81 11.25 2.10
N ALA A 47 -15.12 11.57 1.01
CA ALA A 47 -14.31 10.61 0.27
C ALA A 47 -13.12 10.08 1.07
N ASP A 48 -12.45 10.95 1.83
CA ASP A 48 -11.35 10.55 2.71
C ASP A 48 -11.83 9.63 3.84
N GLY A 49 -13.00 9.93 4.43
CA GLY A 49 -13.63 9.08 5.43
C GLY A 49 -14.04 7.71 4.91
N ILE A 50 -14.64 7.64 3.70
CA ILE A 50 -15.00 6.36 3.07
C ILE A 50 -13.74 5.55 2.75
N LYS A 51 -12.71 6.19 2.16
CA LYS A 51 -11.42 5.56 1.90
C LYS A 51 -10.80 4.98 3.17
N GLY A 52 -10.76 5.76 4.26
CA GLY A 52 -10.24 5.31 5.55
C GLY A 52 -11.04 4.13 6.12
N THR A 53 -12.36 4.17 6.00
CA THR A 53 -13.24 3.08 6.44
C THR A 53 -12.94 1.78 5.70
N PHE A 54 -12.82 1.83 4.37
CA PHE A 54 -12.45 0.65 3.58
C PHE A 54 -11.03 0.17 3.88
N ALA A 55 -10.07 1.08 4.07
CA ALA A 55 -8.69 0.72 4.37
C ALA A 55 -8.57 -0.01 5.72
N TYR A 56 -9.20 0.51 6.77
CA TYR A 56 -9.06 -0.02 8.13
C TYR A 56 -10.12 -1.08 8.49
N LEU A 57 -11.41 -0.81 8.29
CA LEU A 57 -12.45 -1.78 8.69
C LEU A 57 -12.44 -3.02 7.82
N ILE A 58 -12.22 -2.84 6.52
CA ILE A 58 -12.21 -3.96 5.58
C ILE A 58 -10.76 -4.42 5.40
N GLY A 59 -9.89 -3.59 4.85
CA GLY A 59 -8.50 -3.98 4.51
C GLY A 59 -7.73 -4.57 5.69
N ASP A 60 -7.53 -3.80 6.76
CA ASP A 60 -6.75 -4.22 7.93
C ASP A 60 -7.39 -5.40 8.70
N SER A 61 -8.72 -5.39 8.86
CA SER A 61 -9.41 -6.53 9.51
C SER A 61 -9.29 -7.82 8.70
N PHE A 62 -9.51 -7.78 7.37
CA PHE A 62 -9.35 -8.94 6.50
C PHE A 62 -7.89 -9.40 6.45
N ALA A 63 -6.92 -8.48 6.47
CA ALA A 63 -5.51 -8.81 6.53
C ALA A 63 -5.16 -9.57 7.82
N LYS A 64 -5.64 -9.09 8.98
CA LYS A 64 -5.40 -9.76 10.28
C LYS A 64 -6.02 -11.15 10.33
N LEU A 65 -7.28 -11.28 9.92
CA LEU A 65 -7.96 -12.57 9.86
C LEU A 65 -7.29 -13.51 8.85
N GLY A 66 -6.98 -13.01 7.65
CA GLY A 66 -6.30 -13.76 6.60
C GLY A 66 -4.93 -14.27 7.04
N LEU A 67 -4.08 -13.40 7.55
CA LEU A 67 -2.75 -13.76 8.05
C LEU A 67 -2.84 -14.72 9.25
N GLY A 68 -3.84 -14.55 10.13
CA GLY A 68 -4.10 -15.46 11.25
C GLY A 68 -4.47 -16.86 10.77
N MET A 69 -5.38 -16.98 9.81
CA MET A 69 -5.75 -18.27 9.22
C MET A 69 -4.54 -18.96 8.55
N ILE A 70 -3.68 -18.19 7.87
CA ILE A 70 -2.47 -18.73 7.23
C ILE A 70 -1.47 -19.24 8.28
N ALA A 71 -1.30 -18.46 9.36
CA ALA A 71 -0.44 -18.84 10.48
C ALA A 71 -0.94 -20.10 11.20
N ASP A 72 -2.27 -20.27 11.32
CA ASP A 72 -2.90 -21.43 11.97
C ASP A 72 -2.88 -22.71 11.13
N GLY A 73 -2.47 -22.64 9.86
CA GLY A 73 -2.22 -23.83 9.03
C GLY A 73 -2.99 -23.88 7.72
N THR A 74 -3.74 -22.84 7.35
CA THR A 74 -4.27 -22.78 5.96
C THR A 74 -3.10 -22.56 4.99
N PRO A 75 -2.95 -23.42 3.96
CA PRO A 75 -1.84 -23.31 3.02
C PRO A 75 -2.04 -22.09 2.13
N VAL A 76 -1.06 -21.20 2.10
CA VAL A 76 -0.99 -20.10 1.13
C VAL A 76 0.28 -20.24 0.31
N PHE A 77 0.11 -20.31 -1.02
CA PHE A 77 1.16 -20.63 -1.99
C PHE A 77 1.88 -21.97 -1.72
N GLY A 78 1.21 -22.95 -1.09
CA GLY A 78 1.79 -24.26 -0.76
C GLY A 78 2.67 -24.26 0.49
N LEU A 79 2.79 -23.13 1.19
CA LEU A 79 3.52 -22.97 2.44
C LEU A 79 2.53 -22.81 3.60
N THR A 80 2.84 -23.41 4.74
CA THR A 80 2.01 -23.36 5.95
C THR A 80 2.71 -22.60 7.08
N GLY A 81 1.93 -22.11 8.04
CA GLY A 81 2.43 -21.41 9.20
C GLY A 81 3.13 -20.10 8.84
N TRP A 82 4.13 -19.72 9.65
CA TRP A 82 4.84 -18.44 9.51
C TRP A 82 5.50 -18.23 8.15
N ALA A 83 6.00 -19.29 7.51
CA ALA A 83 6.58 -19.19 6.17
C ALA A 83 5.53 -18.76 5.12
N GLY A 84 4.31 -19.29 5.21
CA GLY A 84 3.18 -18.87 4.37
C GLY A 84 2.75 -17.43 4.67
N THR A 85 2.72 -17.03 5.94
CA THR A 85 2.38 -15.66 6.35
C THR A 85 3.35 -14.64 5.75
N PHE A 86 4.65 -14.90 5.82
CA PHE A 86 5.65 -14.00 5.24
C PHE A 86 5.63 -14.01 3.71
N ALA A 87 5.38 -15.16 3.07
CA ALA A 87 5.19 -15.22 1.62
C ALA A 87 3.98 -14.39 1.16
N ALA A 88 2.88 -14.43 1.92
CA ALA A 88 1.70 -13.59 1.65
C ALA A 88 2.02 -12.10 1.81
N LEU A 89 2.81 -11.72 2.82
CA LEU A 89 3.26 -10.34 3.04
C LEU A 89 4.18 -9.85 1.92
N ASP A 90 5.14 -10.66 1.47
CA ASP A 90 6.03 -10.30 0.36
C ASP A 90 5.23 -10.19 -0.97
N ALA A 91 4.28 -11.09 -1.22
CA ALA A 91 3.37 -10.99 -2.37
C ALA A 91 2.52 -9.71 -2.32
N ALA A 92 1.98 -9.36 -1.15
CA ALA A 92 1.23 -8.12 -0.95
C ALA A 92 2.11 -6.87 -1.15
N ALA A 93 3.38 -6.91 -0.70
CA ALA A 93 4.33 -5.83 -0.90
C ALA A 93 4.65 -5.62 -2.39
N ILE A 94 4.90 -6.71 -3.14
CA ILE A 94 5.11 -6.65 -4.59
C ILE A 94 3.86 -6.11 -5.29
N GLY A 95 2.68 -6.60 -4.94
CA GLY A 95 1.41 -6.10 -5.47
C GLY A 95 1.22 -4.60 -5.20
N CYS A 96 1.55 -4.14 -3.99
CA CYS A 96 1.50 -2.72 -3.63
C CYS A 96 2.46 -1.88 -4.50
N ILE A 97 3.70 -2.33 -4.70
CA ILE A 97 4.67 -1.66 -5.56
C ILE A 97 4.16 -1.58 -7.01
N CYS A 98 3.61 -2.67 -7.55
CA CYS A 98 3.04 -2.70 -8.90
C CYS A 98 1.86 -1.72 -9.05
N LEU A 99 0.95 -1.68 -8.08
CA LEU A 99 -0.18 -0.75 -8.08
C LEU A 99 0.28 0.70 -7.95
N MET A 100 1.25 0.97 -7.07
CA MET A 100 1.85 2.30 -6.92
C MET A 100 2.53 2.77 -8.20
N ALA A 101 3.27 1.89 -8.88
CA ALA A 101 3.86 2.21 -10.17
C ALA A 101 2.79 2.53 -11.22
N MET A 102 1.69 1.77 -11.25
CA MET A 102 0.55 2.05 -12.14
C MET A 102 -0.08 3.41 -11.84
N VAL A 103 -0.38 3.71 -10.58
CA VAL A 103 -0.96 4.99 -10.15
C VAL A 103 -0.04 6.16 -10.53
N ALA A 104 1.26 6.04 -10.26
CA ALA A 104 2.25 7.06 -10.61
C ALA A 104 2.27 7.33 -12.13
N VAL A 105 2.26 6.28 -12.96
CA VAL A 105 2.21 6.42 -14.43
C VAL A 105 0.89 7.07 -14.88
N MET A 106 -0.23 6.72 -14.25
CA MET A 106 -1.53 7.32 -14.57
C MET A 106 -1.60 8.81 -14.20
N GLU A 107 -1.12 9.18 -13.01
CA GLU A 107 -1.03 10.59 -12.60
C GLU A 107 -0.12 11.38 -13.53
N GLU A 108 1.05 10.85 -13.87
CA GLU A 108 1.97 11.52 -14.77
C GLU A 108 1.35 11.72 -16.17
N ARG A 109 0.63 10.72 -16.69
CA ARG A 109 -0.10 10.84 -17.97
C ARG A 109 -1.20 11.90 -17.90
N LYS A 110 -1.92 12.02 -16.79
CA LYS A 110 -2.97 13.04 -16.58
C LYS A 110 -2.35 14.44 -16.62
N ILE A 111 -1.29 14.68 -15.86
CA ILE A 111 -0.58 15.96 -15.82
C ILE A 111 -0.05 16.34 -17.21
N ARG A 112 0.53 15.38 -17.95
CA ARG A 112 1.03 15.62 -19.32
C ARG A 112 -0.10 15.98 -20.30
N ARG A 113 -1.30 15.39 -20.15
CA ARG A 113 -2.47 15.75 -20.97
C ARG A 113 -2.96 17.15 -20.65
N GLU A 114 -3.07 17.51 -19.38
CA GLU A 114 -3.49 18.85 -18.94
C GLU A 114 -2.56 19.93 -19.50
N LYS A 115 -1.24 19.73 -19.42
CA LYS A 115 -0.24 20.64 -20.02
C LYS A 115 -0.42 20.84 -21.53
N LYS A 116 -0.73 19.77 -22.28
CA LYS A 116 -0.97 19.86 -23.74
C LYS A 116 -2.24 20.65 -24.07
N ILE A 117 -3.34 20.40 -23.35
CA ILE A 117 -4.61 21.13 -23.56
C ILE A 117 -4.43 22.61 -23.25
N GLN A 118 -3.69 22.93 -22.19
CA GLN A 118 -3.41 24.32 -21.81
C GLN A 118 -2.57 25.05 -22.85
N GLN A 119 -1.56 24.40 -23.45
CA GLN A 119 -0.77 24.98 -24.55
C GLN A 119 -1.62 25.23 -25.80
N VAL A 120 -2.54 24.33 -26.15
CA VAL A 120 -3.44 24.51 -27.30
C VAL A 120 -4.41 25.67 -27.08
N ASN A 121 -4.91 25.89 -25.86
CA ASN A 121 -5.81 27.01 -25.57
C ASN A 121 -5.13 28.39 -25.54
N ILE A 122 -3.79 28.44 -25.46
CA ILE A 122 -3.01 29.70 -25.40
C ILE A 122 -2.48 30.10 -26.79
N ALA A 123 -2.43 29.17 -27.74
CA ALA A 123 -2.01 29.39 -29.13
C ALA A 123 -3.19 29.74 -30.04
#